data_AF-A0A7X7LRF2-F1
#
_entry.id   AF-A0A7X7LRF2-F1
#
_cell.length_a   1.000
_cell.length_b   1.000
_cell.length_c   1.000
_cell.angle_alpha   90.00
_cell.angle_beta   90.00
_cell.angle_gamma   90.00
#
_symmetry.space_group_name_H-M   'P 1'
#
loop_
_entity.id
_entity.type
_entity.pdbx_description
1 polymer ?
#
loop_
_entity_poly.entity_id
_entity_poly.type
_entity_poly.pdbx_seq_one_letter_code
_entity_poly.pdbx_strand_id
1 'polypeptide(L)'
;IWLDGLYMGQLFYLKYALLIREEDILQDVLHQFNNVKRYLWDHKRKLYCHAFDEQKNMQWSDPITGRSANIWSRSVGWYAMALVEAYELFPLDRIKGKNSLSNLLEELLEGMAPHQDPKSHMWYQLVDKPLLEKNYLETSGSAMLAYAMLKGSRIGMIKKSYWEKGVQTVNGIEETYLKKSPYGYVLEGTCKVAGLDNEKRDGSDKYYLSEPIAANEIKGVAPYLFCLTELMRR
;
A
#
# COMPACT_ATOMS: atom_id res chain seq x y z
N ILE A 1 -0.83 -11.51 -10.65
CA ILE A 1 -0.04 -10.74 -9.64
C ILE A 1 -0.99 -9.76 -8.96
N TRP A 2 -1.09 -9.78 -7.63
CA TRP A 2 -1.79 -8.74 -6.84
C TRP A 2 -0.75 -8.02 -5.97
N LEU A 3 -0.90 -6.70 -5.80
CA LEU A 3 0.02 -5.89 -4.98
C LEU A 3 0.18 -6.43 -3.55
N ASP A 4 -0.92 -6.92 -2.98
CA ASP A 4 -1.03 -7.50 -1.65
C ASP A 4 0.01 -8.62 -1.43
N GLY A 5 0.24 -9.45 -2.44
CA GLY A 5 1.11 -10.62 -2.37
C GLY A 5 2.59 -10.28 -2.10
N LEU A 6 3.02 -9.05 -2.34
CA LEU A 6 4.40 -8.64 -2.11
C LEU A 6 4.67 -8.52 -0.61
N TYR A 7 3.72 -7.98 0.15
CA TYR A 7 3.83 -7.92 1.60
C TYR A 7 3.70 -9.31 2.22
N MET A 8 2.75 -10.12 1.75
CA MET A 8 2.45 -11.43 2.34
C MET A 8 3.52 -12.48 2.03
N GLY A 9 3.97 -12.56 0.78
CA GLY A 9 4.86 -13.62 0.29
C GLY A 9 6.31 -13.19 0.21
N GLN A 10 6.60 -12.07 -0.48
CA GLN A 10 7.99 -11.69 -0.77
C GLN A 10 8.78 -11.29 0.47
N LEU A 11 8.15 -10.61 1.44
CA LEU A 11 8.82 -10.29 2.70
C LEU A 11 9.15 -11.53 3.54
N PHE A 12 8.25 -12.51 3.58
CA PHE A 12 8.53 -13.78 4.25
C PHE A 12 9.68 -14.49 3.54
N TYR A 13 9.62 -14.58 2.22
CA TYR A 13 10.63 -15.25 1.41
C TYR A 13 12.02 -14.60 1.58
N LEU A 14 12.10 -13.27 1.56
CA LEU A 14 13.33 -12.52 1.81
C LEU A 14 13.88 -12.79 3.21
N LYS A 15 13.05 -12.71 4.25
CA LYS A 15 13.47 -12.99 5.64
C LYS A 15 13.99 -14.41 5.78
N TYR A 16 13.32 -15.37 5.14
CA TYR A 16 13.73 -16.76 5.17
C TYR A 16 15.06 -16.98 4.45
N ALA A 17 15.25 -16.39 3.26
CA ALA A 17 16.50 -16.46 2.51
C ALA A 17 17.70 -15.91 3.32
N LEU A 18 17.52 -14.76 3.98
CA LEU A 18 18.56 -14.18 4.84
C LEU A 18 18.89 -15.08 6.05
N LEU A 19 17.89 -15.75 6.62
CA LEU A 19 18.08 -16.68 7.73
C LEU A 19 18.94 -17.90 7.32
N ILE A 20 18.69 -18.46 6.15
CA ILE A 20 19.42 -19.63 5.63
C ILE A 20 20.67 -19.26 4.81
N ARG A 21 20.93 -17.96 4.62
CA ARG A 21 22.06 -17.40 3.87
C ARG A 21 22.09 -17.79 2.38
N GLU A 22 20.92 -17.88 1.77
CA GLU A 22 20.76 -18.13 0.33
C GLU A 22 20.66 -16.81 -0.44
N GLU A 23 21.80 -16.29 -0.91
CA GLU A 23 21.88 -14.95 -1.49
C GLU A 23 21.23 -14.82 -2.87
N ASP A 24 21.16 -15.91 -3.65
CA ASP A 24 20.58 -15.91 -5.00
C ASP A 24 19.10 -15.51 -4.98
N ILE A 25 18.41 -15.75 -3.85
CA ILE A 25 17.00 -15.40 -3.67
C ILE A 25 16.78 -13.88 -3.62
N LEU A 26 17.77 -13.09 -3.17
CA LEU A 26 17.61 -11.63 -3.10
C LEU A 26 17.33 -11.02 -4.47
N GLN A 27 17.95 -11.59 -5.51
CA GLN A 27 17.75 -11.12 -6.88
C GLN A 27 16.36 -11.50 -7.40
N ASP A 28 15.84 -12.69 -7.06
CA ASP A 28 14.45 -13.07 -7.37
C ASP A 28 13.46 -12.14 -6.69
N VAL A 29 13.60 -11.92 -5.36
CA VAL A 29 12.75 -10.96 -4.62
C VAL A 29 12.74 -9.61 -5.32
N LEU A 30 13.91 -9.06 -5.68
CA LEU A 30 14.01 -7.79 -6.39
C LEU A 30 13.33 -7.81 -7.76
N HIS A 31 13.42 -8.92 -8.50
CA HIS A 31 12.69 -9.10 -9.75
C HIS A 31 11.18 -9.07 -9.54
N GLN A 32 10.65 -9.65 -8.45
CA GLN A 32 9.21 -9.61 -8.17
C GLN A 32 8.70 -8.18 -7.93
N PHE A 33 9.45 -7.35 -7.19
CA PHE A 33 9.13 -5.92 -7.04
C PHE A 33 9.17 -5.17 -8.38
N ASN A 34 10.18 -5.42 -9.21
CA ASN A 34 10.28 -4.79 -10.53
C ASN A 34 9.19 -5.28 -11.50
N ASN A 35 8.74 -6.53 -11.38
CA ASN A 35 7.62 -7.06 -12.15
C ASN A 35 6.31 -6.35 -11.80
N VAL A 36 6.08 -6.01 -10.53
CA VAL A 36 4.94 -5.15 -10.15
C VAL A 36 4.97 -3.83 -10.92
N LYS A 37 6.13 -3.15 -10.95
CA LYS A 37 6.29 -1.93 -11.76
C LYS A 37 6.00 -2.17 -13.23
N ARG A 38 6.54 -3.23 -13.81
CA ARG A 38 6.34 -3.55 -15.23
C ARG A 38 4.88 -3.79 -15.58
N TYR A 39 4.17 -4.57 -14.76
CA TYR A 39 2.85 -5.08 -15.13
C TYR A 39 1.68 -4.32 -14.53
N LEU A 40 1.84 -3.70 -13.35
CA LEU A 40 0.74 -3.05 -12.62
C LEU A 40 0.78 -1.53 -12.69
N TRP A 41 1.89 -0.92 -13.13
CA TRP A 41 1.97 0.53 -13.28
C TRP A 41 1.19 1.05 -14.49
N ASP A 42 0.19 1.88 -14.23
CA ASP A 42 -0.49 2.66 -15.25
C ASP A 42 0.31 3.93 -15.55
N HIS A 43 0.98 3.98 -16.70
CA HIS A 43 1.77 5.14 -17.12
C HIS A 43 0.96 6.42 -17.33
N LYS A 44 -0.33 6.31 -17.66
CA LYS A 44 -1.21 7.46 -17.88
C LYS A 44 -1.65 8.05 -16.55
N ARG A 45 -2.11 7.19 -15.64
CA ARG A 45 -2.56 7.60 -14.30
C ARG A 45 -1.40 7.89 -13.35
N LYS A 46 -0.22 7.33 -13.61
CA LYS A 46 0.93 7.28 -12.69
C LYS A 46 0.56 6.65 -11.35
N LEU A 47 -0.16 5.53 -11.40
CA LEU A 47 -0.65 4.79 -10.24
C LEU A 47 -0.52 3.28 -10.47
N TYR A 48 -0.53 2.50 -9.40
CA TYR A 48 -0.51 1.04 -9.45
C TYR A 48 -1.93 0.47 -9.40
N CYS A 49 -2.31 -0.30 -10.40
CA CYS A 49 -3.53 -1.11 -10.38
C CYS A 49 -3.44 -2.20 -9.30
N HIS A 50 -4.58 -2.62 -8.73
CA HIS A 50 -4.61 -3.67 -7.70
C HIS A 50 -4.03 -5.00 -8.21
N ALA A 51 -4.42 -5.44 -9.41
CA ALA A 51 -4.06 -6.75 -9.92
C ALA A 51 -3.79 -6.79 -11.43
N PHE A 52 -3.07 -7.83 -11.83
CA PHE A 52 -2.68 -8.16 -13.19
C PHE A 52 -2.88 -9.65 -13.43
N ASP A 53 -3.57 -9.98 -14.51
CA ASP A 53 -3.75 -11.30 -15.06
C ASP A 53 -2.99 -11.40 -16.39
N GLU A 54 -1.99 -12.28 -16.43
CA GLU A 54 -1.17 -12.50 -17.63
C GLU A 54 -1.98 -13.16 -18.76
N GLN A 55 -2.92 -14.04 -18.41
CA GLN A 55 -3.73 -14.77 -19.38
C GLN A 55 -4.91 -13.96 -19.89
N LYS A 56 -5.26 -12.86 -19.20
CA LYS A 56 -6.37 -11.95 -19.53
C LYS A 56 -7.70 -12.70 -19.67
N ASN A 57 -7.88 -13.73 -18.85
CA ASN A 57 -9.07 -14.57 -18.82
C ASN A 57 -10.00 -14.18 -17.66
N MET A 58 -9.52 -13.35 -16.74
CA MET A 58 -10.30 -12.87 -15.62
C MET A 58 -11.29 -11.79 -16.08
N GLN A 59 -12.54 -11.83 -15.59
CA GLN A 59 -13.58 -10.87 -15.99
C GLN A 59 -13.22 -9.41 -15.65
N TRP A 60 -12.41 -9.20 -14.62
CA TRP A 60 -11.94 -7.88 -14.17
C TRP A 60 -10.72 -7.39 -14.96
N SER A 61 -10.09 -8.27 -15.75
CA SER A 61 -8.83 -7.98 -16.44
C SER A 61 -9.09 -7.26 -17.75
N ASP A 62 -8.39 -6.15 -17.95
CA ASP A 62 -8.43 -5.44 -19.22
C ASP A 62 -7.85 -6.34 -20.35
N PRO A 63 -8.53 -6.50 -21.49
CA PRO A 63 -8.14 -7.46 -22.53
C PRO A 63 -6.82 -7.09 -23.23
N ILE A 64 -6.35 -5.85 -23.11
CA ILE A 64 -5.10 -5.40 -23.72
C ILE A 64 -3.96 -5.51 -22.72
N THR A 65 -4.15 -5.00 -21.51
CA THR A 65 -3.11 -4.80 -20.50
C THR A 65 -3.10 -5.88 -19.41
N GLY A 66 -4.17 -6.65 -19.25
CA GLY A 66 -4.36 -7.63 -18.18
C GLY A 66 -4.63 -7.03 -16.79
N ARG A 67 -4.70 -5.71 -16.67
CA ARG A 67 -4.80 -5.01 -15.38
C ARG A 67 -6.24 -4.91 -14.89
N SER A 68 -6.43 -4.90 -13.57
CA SER A 68 -7.68 -4.49 -12.95
C SER A 68 -7.92 -2.99 -13.15
N ALA A 69 -9.18 -2.57 -13.26
CA ALA A 69 -9.55 -1.20 -13.60
C ALA A 69 -9.22 -0.14 -12.53
N ASN A 70 -9.24 -0.52 -11.25
CA ASN A 70 -9.26 0.42 -10.12
C ASN A 70 -7.94 0.49 -9.34
N ILE A 71 -7.69 1.66 -8.77
CA ILE A 71 -6.58 1.94 -7.84
C ILE A 71 -7.13 1.86 -6.41
N TRP A 72 -6.96 0.71 -5.79
CA TRP A 72 -7.46 0.45 -4.44
C TRP A 72 -6.42 0.83 -3.38
N SER A 73 -6.75 1.79 -2.51
CA SER A 73 -5.80 2.37 -1.55
C SER A 73 -5.02 1.35 -0.73
N ARG A 74 -5.68 0.33 -0.17
CA ARG A 74 -5.01 -0.69 0.64
C ARG A 74 -4.05 -1.56 -0.17
N SER A 75 -4.38 -1.91 -1.41
CA SER A 75 -3.44 -2.68 -2.26
C SER A 75 -2.15 -1.91 -2.52
N VAL A 76 -2.25 -0.60 -2.80
CA VAL A 76 -1.09 0.30 -2.93
C VAL A 76 -0.34 0.43 -1.60
N GLY A 77 -1.07 0.53 -0.49
CA GLY A 77 -0.51 0.53 0.86
C GLY A 77 0.33 -0.71 1.16
N TRP A 78 -0.16 -1.90 0.84
CA TRP A 78 0.61 -3.14 1.00
C TRP A 78 1.92 -3.11 0.24
N TYR A 79 1.89 -2.63 -1.00
CA TYR A 79 3.09 -2.52 -1.82
C TYR A 79 4.08 -1.49 -1.25
N ALA A 80 3.60 -0.35 -0.77
CA ALA A 80 4.44 0.66 -0.11
C ALA A 80 5.13 0.11 1.16
N MET A 81 4.39 -0.62 2.00
CA MET A 81 4.99 -1.30 3.17
C MET A 81 5.96 -2.41 2.75
N ALA A 82 5.66 -3.16 1.70
CA ALA A 82 6.58 -4.19 1.21
C ALA A 82 7.92 -3.59 0.74
N LEU A 83 7.87 -2.45 0.05
CA LEU A 83 9.07 -1.75 -0.42
C LEU A 83 9.96 -1.28 0.73
N VAL A 84 9.37 -0.63 1.76
CA VAL A 84 10.15 -0.09 2.89
C VAL A 84 10.70 -1.20 3.80
N GLU A 85 9.95 -2.28 4.00
CA GLU A 85 10.42 -3.46 4.76
C GLU A 85 11.53 -4.19 4.00
N ALA A 86 11.36 -4.42 2.69
CA ALA A 86 12.39 -5.06 1.89
C ALA A 86 13.68 -4.22 1.89
N TYR A 87 13.57 -2.90 1.75
CA TYR A 87 14.74 -2.02 1.78
C TYR A 87 15.52 -2.16 3.11
N GLU A 88 14.83 -2.16 4.26
CA GLU A 88 15.50 -2.30 5.56
C GLU A 88 16.20 -3.66 5.70
N LEU A 89 15.61 -4.74 5.16
CA LEU A 89 16.14 -6.09 5.22
C LEU A 89 17.33 -6.35 4.26
N PHE A 90 17.38 -5.69 3.10
CA PHE A 90 18.44 -5.92 2.13
C PHE A 90 19.83 -5.60 2.71
N PRO A 91 20.87 -6.42 2.46
CA PRO A 91 22.23 -6.14 2.94
C PRO A 91 22.75 -4.78 2.49
N LEU A 92 23.55 -4.12 3.33
CA LEU A 92 24.06 -2.75 3.09
C LEU A 92 24.96 -2.65 1.84
N ASP A 93 25.68 -3.73 1.52
CA ASP A 93 26.55 -3.81 0.35
C ASP A 93 25.78 -4.02 -0.97
N ARG A 94 24.50 -4.39 -0.92
CA ARG A 94 23.59 -4.55 -2.08
C ARG A 94 22.95 -3.20 -2.48
N ILE A 95 23.78 -2.19 -2.70
CA ILE A 95 23.36 -0.79 -2.97
C ILE A 95 22.40 -0.70 -4.17
N LYS A 96 22.66 -1.45 -5.25
CA LYS A 96 21.79 -1.44 -6.45
C LYS A 96 20.36 -1.89 -6.14
N GLY A 97 20.19 -2.94 -5.33
CA GLY A 97 18.87 -3.43 -4.90
C GLY A 97 18.16 -2.42 -4.02
N LYS A 98 18.88 -1.83 -3.06
CA LYS A 98 18.36 -0.76 -2.20
C LYS A 98 17.91 0.47 -3.00
N ASN A 99 18.70 0.92 -3.96
CA ASN A 99 18.33 2.05 -4.82
C ASN A 99 17.10 1.72 -5.68
N SER A 100 16.99 0.50 -6.19
CA SER A 100 15.80 0.06 -6.94
C SER A 100 14.54 0.12 -6.09
N LEU A 101 14.56 -0.39 -4.86
CA LEU A 101 13.43 -0.34 -3.93
C LEU A 101 13.07 1.10 -3.53
N SER A 102 14.09 1.95 -3.30
CA SER A 102 13.91 3.38 -3.02
C SER A 102 13.19 4.10 -4.15
N ASN A 103 13.67 3.93 -5.39
CA ASN A 103 13.08 4.58 -6.57
C ASN A 103 11.63 4.15 -6.78
N LEU A 104 11.31 2.86 -6.54
CA LEU A 104 9.94 2.36 -6.62
C LEU A 104 9.02 3.00 -5.58
N LEU A 105 9.50 3.21 -4.34
CA LEU A 105 8.72 3.86 -3.30
C LEU A 105 8.53 5.35 -3.57
N GLU A 106 9.58 6.07 -3.97
CA GLU A 106 9.48 7.50 -4.31
C GLU A 106 8.48 7.71 -5.44
N GLU A 107 8.54 6.91 -6.50
CA GLU A 107 7.61 7.02 -7.63
C GLU A 107 6.16 6.67 -7.23
N LEU A 108 5.97 5.67 -6.38
CA LEU A 108 4.66 5.36 -5.81
C LEU A 108 4.11 6.56 -5.04
N LEU A 109 4.91 7.15 -4.14
CA LEU A 109 4.48 8.28 -3.31
C LEU A 109 4.26 9.55 -4.13
N GLU A 110 5.06 9.78 -5.18
CA GLU A 110 4.84 10.87 -6.14
C GLU A 110 3.54 10.71 -6.92
N GLY A 111 3.21 9.48 -7.33
CA GLY A 111 1.94 9.16 -7.99
C GLY A 111 0.74 9.34 -7.06
N MET A 112 0.88 8.98 -5.78
CA MET A 112 -0.20 9.07 -4.78
C MET A 112 -0.43 10.49 -4.27
N ALA A 113 0.59 11.36 -4.26
CA ALA A 113 0.51 12.69 -3.65
C ALA A 113 -0.60 13.60 -4.21
N PRO A 114 -0.85 13.68 -5.53
CA PRO A 114 -1.96 14.47 -6.08
C PRO A 114 -3.37 13.99 -5.65
N HIS A 115 -3.47 12.77 -5.12
CA HIS A 115 -4.73 12.14 -4.72
C HIS A 115 -4.97 12.16 -3.20
N GLN A 116 -4.07 12.79 -2.44
CA GLN A 116 -4.29 12.99 -1.01
C GLN A 116 -5.39 14.03 -0.81
N ASP A 117 -6.39 13.70 0.02
CA ASP A 117 -7.46 14.62 0.35
C ASP A 117 -6.87 15.83 1.12
N PRO A 118 -7.07 17.08 0.64
CA PRO A 118 -6.39 18.23 1.21
C PRO A 118 -6.91 18.63 2.59
N LYS A 119 -8.08 18.13 3.00
CA LYS A 119 -8.70 18.45 4.29
C LYS A 119 -8.27 17.46 5.37
N SER A 120 -8.33 16.18 5.07
CA SER A 120 -8.04 15.10 6.01
C SER A 120 -6.61 14.57 5.89
N HIS A 121 -5.89 14.88 4.82
CA HIS A 121 -4.59 14.26 4.49
C HIS A 121 -4.65 12.73 4.33
N MET A 122 -5.83 12.15 4.15
CA MET A 122 -6.05 10.72 3.92
C MET A 122 -6.23 10.42 2.42
N TRP A 123 -6.31 9.14 2.07
CA TRP A 123 -6.68 8.68 0.73
C TRP A 123 -8.04 7.98 0.74
N TYR A 124 -8.76 8.13 -0.37
CA TYR A 124 -10.02 7.44 -0.60
C TYR A 124 -9.81 5.96 -0.91
N GLN A 125 -10.82 5.12 -0.64
CA GLN A 125 -10.86 3.69 -1.00
C GLN A 125 -10.51 3.48 -2.48
N LEU A 126 -11.12 4.25 -3.37
CA LEU A 126 -10.69 4.39 -4.77
C LEU A 126 -9.94 5.71 -4.95
N VAL A 127 -8.63 5.60 -5.12
CA VAL A 127 -7.68 6.72 -4.98
C VAL A 127 -7.92 7.83 -6.01
N ASP A 128 -8.15 7.47 -7.26
CA ASP A 128 -8.28 8.41 -8.38
C ASP A 128 -9.71 8.93 -8.60
N LYS A 129 -10.63 8.62 -7.68
CA LYS A 129 -12.07 8.91 -7.84
C LYS A 129 -12.71 9.58 -6.60
N PRO A 130 -12.16 10.67 -6.06
CA PRO A 130 -12.66 11.27 -4.82
C PRO A 130 -14.10 11.82 -4.93
N LEU A 131 -14.55 12.16 -6.15
CA LEU A 131 -15.90 12.68 -6.41
C LEU A 131 -16.94 11.59 -6.70
N LEU A 132 -16.54 10.32 -6.72
CA LEU A 132 -17.45 9.22 -6.96
C LEU A 132 -18.39 9.03 -5.76
N GLU A 133 -19.69 8.94 -6.03
CA GLU A 133 -20.70 8.74 -4.99
C GLU A 133 -20.37 7.49 -4.16
N LYS A 134 -20.48 7.62 -2.83
CA LYS A 134 -20.18 6.57 -1.83
C LYS A 134 -18.71 6.16 -1.71
N ASN A 135 -17.79 6.80 -2.44
CA ASN A 135 -16.38 6.69 -2.09
C ASN A 135 -16.14 7.34 -0.71
N TYR A 136 -15.12 6.87 -0.01
CA TYR A 136 -14.87 7.24 1.38
C TYR A 136 -13.37 7.26 1.67
N LEU A 137 -12.96 8.09 2.62
CA LEU A 137 -11.60 8.08 3.15
C LEU A 137 -11.35 6.74 3.84
N GLU A 138 -10.29 6.05 3.46
CA GLU A 138 -10.06 4.68 3.92
C GLU A 138 -8.83 4.61 4.82
N THR A 139 -9.04 4.07 6.02
CA THR A 139 -8.06 4.11 7.12
C THR A 139 -6.84 3.24 6.84
N SER A 140 -7.01 2.02 6.35
CA SER A 140 -5.89 1.08 6.24
C SER A 140 -4.87 1.49 5.18
N GLY A 141 -5.30 1.83 3.97
CA GLY A 141 -4.43 2.31 2.90
C GLY A 141 -3.72 3.61 3.29
N SER A 142 -4.44 4.53 3.93
CA SER A 142 -3.85 5.78 4.45
C SER A 142 -2.77 5.51 5.50
N ALA A 143 -3.05 4.63 6.46
CA ALA A 143 -2.10 4.25 7.50
C ALA A 143 -0.86 3.55 6.91
N MET A 144 -1.03 2.66 5.94
CA MET A 144 0.07 1.96 5.28
C MET A 144 1.00 2.91 4.50
N LEU A 145 0.43 3.90 3.81
CA LEU A 145 1.20 4.95 3.13
C LEU A 145 1.94 5.84 4.14
N ALA A 146 1.26 6.24 5.23
CA ALA A 146 1.87 6.99 6.32
C ALA A 146 3.04 6.22 6.94
N TYR A 147 2.87 4.94 7.22
CA TYR A 147 3.93 4.08 7.74
C TYR A 147 5.14 4.03 6.80
N ALA A 148 4.92 3.81 5.51
CA ALA A 148 6.01 3.77 4.53
C ALA A 148 6.75 5.11 4.44
N MET A 149 6.04 6.23 4.52
CA MET A 149 6.64 7.57 4.58
C MET A 149 7.48 7.76 5.84
N LEU A 150 6.92 7.46 7.02
CA LEU A 150 7.60 7.62 8.31
C LEU A 150 8.85 6.75 8.40
N LYS A 151 8.70 5.45 8.15
CA LYS A 151 9.80 4.50 8.21
C LYS A 151 10.85 4.79 7.15
N GLY A 152 10.43 5.06 5.92
CA GLY A 152 11.32 5.37 4.81
C GLY A 152 12.18 6.60 5.09
N SER A 153 11.60 7.65 5.67
CA SER A 153 12.35 8.82 6.11
C SER A 153 13.29 8.53 7.29
N ARG A 154 12.86 7.74 8.29
CA ARG A 154 13.68 7.39 9.47
C ARG A 154 14.92 6.60 9.08
N ILE A 155 14.78 5.60 8.21
CA ILE A 155 15.91 4.73 7.80
C ILE A 155 16.76 5.33 6.68
N GLY A 156 16.45 6.56 6.24
CA GLY A 156 17.20 7.23 5.16
C GLY A 156 16.98 6.64 3.77
N MET A 157 15.88 5.90 3.58
CA MET A 157 15.49 5.37 2.26
C MET A 157 15.02 6.49 1.34
N ILE A 158 14.15 7.38 1.83
CA ILE A 158 13.56 8.49 1.07
C ILE A 158 13.81 9.83 1.76
N LYS A 159 13.51 10.93 1.07
CA LYS A 159 13.71 12.30 1.60
C LYS A 159 13.06 12.49 2.97
N LYS A 160 13.74 13.21 3.87
CA LYS A 160 13.25 13.49 5.23
C LYS A 160 11.92 14.23 5.26
N SER A 161 11.60 15.02 4.22
CA SER A 161 10.33 15.77 4.10
C SER A 161 9.09 14.90 3.96
N TYR A 162 9.23 13.59 3.68
CA TYR A 162 8.11 12.66 3.74
C TYR A 162 7.68 12.37 5.18
N TRP A 163 8.55 12.60 6.17
CA TRP A 163 8.19 12.43 7.58
C TRP A 163 7.00 13.31 7.96
N GLU A 164 7.07 14.61 7.68
CA GLU A 164 6.00 15.55 8.03
C GLU A 164 4.69 15.19 7.32
N LYS A 165 4.74 14.68 6.08
CA LYS A 165 3.57 14.19 5.34
C LYS A 165 2.97 12.93 5.97
N GLY A 166 3.82 12.02 6.44
CA GLY A 166 3.40 10.84 7.19
C GLY A 166 2.68 11.22 8.48
N VAL A 167 3.24 12.16 9.26
CA VAL A 167 2.61 12.70 10.48
C VAL A 167 1.25 13.32 10.17
N GLN A 168 1.15 14.15 9.13
CA GLN A 168 -0.12 14.76 8.71
C GLN A 168 -1.19 13.71 8.40
N THR A 169 -0.81 12.63 7.71
CA THR A 169 -1.72 11.52 7.41
C THR A 169 -2.19 10.81 8.67
N VAL A 170 -1.29 10.57 9.64
CA VAL A 170 -1.65 9.96 10.93
C VAL A 170 -2.64 10.84 11.70
N ASN A 171 -2.35 12.14 11.83
CA ASN A 171 -3.26 13.08 12.47
C ASN A 171 -4.63 13.10 11.77
N GLY A 172 -4.62 13.06 10.43
CA GLY A 172 -5.82 12.95 9.61
C GLY A 172 -6.69 11.74 9.93
N ILE A 173 -6.07 10.57 10.09
CA ILE A 173 -6.74 9.34 10.52
C ILE A 173 -7.33 9.50 11.91
N GLU A 174 -6.57 10.09 12.84
CA GLU A 174 -7.01 10.29 14.22
C GLU A 174 -8.22 11.23 14.31
N GLU A 175 -8.17 12.36 13.61
CA GLU A 175 -9.26 13.34 13.56
C GLU A 175 -10.51 12.79 12.87
N THR A 176 -10.35 11.93 11.85
CA THR A 176 -11.46 11.43 11.04
C THR A 176 -12.13 10.20 11.66
N TYR A 177 -11.34 9.23 12.16
CA TYR A 177 -11.83 7.89 12.48
C TYR A 177 -11.40 7.33 13.84
N LEU A 178 -10.52 7.98 14.60
CA LEU A 178 -10.15 7.52 15.93
C LEU A 178 -11.09 8.12 16.99
N LYS A 179 -11.99 7.30 17.53
CA LYS A 179 -12.96 7.74 18.53
C LYS A 179 -12.61 7.20 19.91
N LYS A 180 -12.78 8.04 20.92
CA LYS A 180 -12.70 7.63 22.32
C LYS A 180 -14.01 6.96 22.75
N SER A 181 -13.90 5.86 23.47
CA SER A 181 -15.01 5.12 24.08
C SER A 181 -14.72 4.84 25.56
N PRO A 182 -15.70 4.39 26.36
CA PRO A 182 -15.46 3.97 27.74
C PRO A 182 -14.44 2.83 27.89
N TYR A 183 -14.23 2.02 26.84
CA TYR A 183 -13.35 0.84 26.84
C TYR A 183 -12.01 1.09 26.13
N GLY A 184 -11.68 2.34 25.83
CA GLY A 184 -10.47 2.71 25.09
C GLY A 184 -10.81 3.37 23.76
N TYR A 185 -10.00 3.12 22.73
CA TYR A 185 -10.18 3.72 21.41
C TYR A 185 -10.83 2.77 20.42
N VAL A 186 -11.62 3.34 19.51
CA VAL A 186 -12.23 2.65 18.37
C VAL A 186 -11.73 3.32 17.10
N LEU A 187 -11.06 2.56 16.24
CA LEU A 187 -10.60 3.01 14.94
C LEU A 187 -11.59 2.56 13.86
N GLU A 188 -12.25 3.51 13.21
CA GLU A 188 -13.24 3.24 12.15
C GLU A 188 -12.63 3.38 10.73
N GLY A 189 -13.47 3.37 9.70
CA GLY A 189 -13.07 3.70 8.32
C GLY A 189 -12.24 2.64 7.60
N THR A 190 -12.17 1.41 8.10
CA THR A 190 -11.38 0.35 7.48
C THR A 190 -12.23 -0.53 6.58
N CYS A 191 -11.84 -0.68 5.31
CA CYS A 191 -12.45 -1.66 4.42
C CYS A 191 -12.23 -3.08 5.01
N LYS A 192 -13.25 -3.92 5.16
CA LYS A 192 -13.09 -5.23 5.83
C LYS A 192 -12.31 -6.24 4.98
N VAL A 193 -12.62 -6.28 3.69
CA VAL A 193 -12.01 -7.18 2.70
C VAL A 193 -12.24 -6.60 1.32
N ALA A 194 -11.34 -6.88 0.39
CA ALA A 194 -11.61 -6.79 -1.04
C ALA A 194 -10.66 -7.79 -1.74
N GLY A 195 -11.04 -8.23 -2.92
CA GLY A 195 -10.29 -9.15 -3.78
C GLY A 195 -10.84 -9.13 -5.19
N LEU A 196 -10.44 -10.06 -6.04
CA LEU A 196 -10.91 -10.16 -7.42
C LEU A 196 -11.13 -11.63 -7.79
N ASP A 197 -12.16 -11.93 -8.58
CA ASP A 197 -12.44 -13.28 -9.11
C ASP A 197 -13.32 -13.26 -10.36
N ASN A 198 -13.64 -14.46 -10.88
CA ASN A 198 -14.52 -14.68 -12.03
C ASN A 198 -15.99 -14.92 -11.68
N GLU A 199 -16.39 -14.61 -10.45
CA GLU A 199 -17.77 -14.74 -10.01
C GLU A 199 -18.33 -13.38 -9.62
N LYS A 200 -18.12 -12.96 -8.37
CA LYS A 200 -18.80 -11.80 -7.76
C LYS A 200 -17.92 -10.57 -7.64
N ARG A 201 -16.61 -10.73 -7.77
CA ARG A 201 -15.61 -9.69 -7.49
C ARG A 201 -14.99 -9.22 -8.79
N ASP A 202 -15.78 -8.47 -9.55
CA ASP A 202 -15.47 -7.97 -10.90
C ASP A 202 -14.49 -6.78 -10.93
N GLY A 203 -14.06 -6.28 -9.77
CA GLY A 203 -13.13 -5.15 -9.69
C GLY A 203 -13.74 -3.81 -10.14
N SER A 204 -15.06 -3.73 -10.30
CA SER A 204 -15.77 -2.50 -10.62
C SER A 204 -15.79 -1.53 -9.44
N ASP A 205 -16.10 -0.27 -9.72
CA ASP A 205 -16.26 0.77 -8.72
C ASP A 205 -17.34 0.37 -7.71
N LYS A 206 -18.47 -0.14 -8.22
CA LYS A 206 -19.59 -0.63 -7.42
C LYS A 206 -19.15 -1.75 -6.48
N TYR A 207 -18.32 -2.67 -6.97
CA TYR A 207 -17.82 -3.77 -6.16
C TYR A 207 -16.94 -3.27 -4.99
N TYR A 208 -15.89 -2.49 -5.24
CA TYR A 208 -15.01 -1.98 -4.17
C TYR A 208 -15.73 -1.12 -3.14
N LEU A 209 -16.78 -0.40 -3.56
CA LEU A 209 -17.62 0.42 -2.69
C LEU A 209 -18.77 -0.37 -2.04
N SER A 210 -19.00 -1.61 -2.45
CA SER A 210 -19.96 -2.51 -1.78
C SER A 210 -19.36 -3.24 -0.58
N GLU A 211 -18.03 -3.31 -0.48
CA GLU A 211 -17.34 -4.03 0.57
C GLU A 211 -17.61 -3.39 1.95
N PRO A 212 -17.81 -4.18 3.02
CA PRO A 212 -18.15 -3.65 4.33
C PRO A 212 -17.05 -2.75 4.88
N ILE A 213 -17.44 -1.67 5.56
CA ILE A 213 -16.55 -0.83 6.36
C ILE A 213 -16.69 -1.28 7.82
N ALA A 214 -15.57 -1.55 8.47
CA ALA A 214 -15.51 -2.12 9.82
C ALA A 214 -14.71 -1.22 10.77
N ALA A 215 -15.10 -1.27 12.05
CA ALA A 215 -14.36 -0.67 13.16
C ALA A 215 -13.43 -1.72 13.80
N ASN A 216 -12.27 -1.28 14.30
CA ASN A 216 -11.23 -2.12 14.90
C ASN A 216 -10.82 -3.31 14.03
N GLU A 217 -10.89 -3.15 12.72
CA GLU A 217 -10.48 -4.19 11.78
C GLU A 217 -8.96 -4.22 11.71
N ILE A 218 -8.38 -5.42 11.84
CA ILE A 218 -6.95 -5.63 12.06
C ILE A 218 -6.04 -5.09 10.94
N LYS A 219 -6.51 -5.06 9.69
CA LYS A 219 -5.79 -4.52 8.53
C LYS A 219 -5.74 -2.99 8.57
N GLY A 220 -6.60 -2.34 9.34
CA GLY A 220 -6.50 -0.91 9.65
C GLY A 220 -5.75 -0.63 10.95
N VAL A 221 -6.05 -1.40 12.00
CA VAL A 221 -5.43 -1.23 13.33
C VAL A 221 -3.92 -1.49 13.27
N ALA A 222 -3.46 -2.58 12.64
CA ALA A 222 -2.05 -2.92 12.64
C ALA A 222 -1.16 -1.88 11.93
N PRO A 223 -1.47 -1.40 10.71
CA PRO A 223 -0.71 -0.32 10.08
C PRO A 223 -0.75 0.99 10.87
N TYR A 224 -1.89 1.34 11.49
CA TYR A 224 -1.96 2.51 12.36
C TYR A 224 -1.01 2.38 13.57
N LEU A 225 -0.98 1.22 14.23
CA LEU A 225 -0.02 0.96 15.30
C LEU A 225 1.43 1.01 14.80
N PHE A 226 1.71 0.52 13.58
CA PHE A 226 3.04 0.65 12.99
C PHE A 226 3.45 2.11 12.82
N CYS A 227 2.56 2.99 12.39
CA CYS A 227 2.81 4.44 12.38
C CYS A 227 3.19 4.95 13.77
N LEU A 228 2.41 4.62 14.81
CA LEU A 228 2.71 5.06 16.18
C LEU A 228 4.09 4.58 16.65
N THR A 229 4.46 3.34 16.33
CA THR A 229 5.80 2.84 16.68
C THR A 229 6.92 3.60 15.96
N GLU A 230 6.71 4.02 14.72
CA GLU A 230 7.68 4.84 13.99
C GLU A 230 7.78 6.25 14.60
N LEU A 231 6.66 6.86 14.98
CA LEU A 231 6.64 8.17 15.66
C LEU A 231 7.40 8.15 17.00
N MET A 232 7.35 7.04 17.74
CA MET A 232 8.09 6.87 19.00
C MET A 232 9.60 6.65 18.82
N ARG A 233 10.06 6.34 17.60
CA ARG A 233 11.47 6.02 17.29
C ARG A 233 12.26 7.21 16.75
N ARG A 234 11.65 8.39 16.64
CA ARG A 234 12.34 9.61 16.20
C ARG A 234 13.22 10.19 17.30
#